data_AF-A0A3M1S3H7-F1
#
_entry.id   AF-A0A3M1S3H7-F1
#
_cell.length_a   1.000
_cell.length_b   1.000
_cell.length_c   1.000
_cell.angle_alpha   90.00
_cell.angle_beta   90.00
_cell.angle_gamma   90.00
#
_symmetry.space_group_name_H-M   'P 1'
#
loop_
_entity.id
_entity.type
_entity.pdbx_description
1 polymer ?
#
loop_
_entity_poly.entity_id
_entity_poly.type
_entity_poly.pdbx_seq_one_letter_code
_entity_poly.pdbx_strand_id
1 'polypeptide(L)' 'MGVTIELNEVELQLVGELLERERAELHGEIRHSRLSRVREQLRERKARVEALIERLRSVREPVAGK' A
#
# COMPACT_ATOMS: atom_id res chain seq x y z
N MET A 1 -20.44 1.51 -4.23
CA MET A 1 -20.37 2.96 -3.94
C MET A 1 -18.91 3.29 -3.69
N GLY A 2 -18.31 4.16 -4.50
CA GLY A 2 -16.95 4.63 -4.26
C GLY A 2 -16.96 5.77 -3.23
N VAL A 3 -15.92 5.87 -2.41
CA VAL A 3 -15.68 7.03 -1.54
C VAL A 3 -14.57 7.84 -2.17
N THR A 4 -14.82 9.12 -2.44
CA THR A 4 -13.80 10.07 -2.91
C THR A 4 -13.22 10.79 -1.71
N ILE A 5 -11.89 10.77 -1.56
CA ILE A 5 -11.17 11.45 -0.50
C ILE A 5 -10.21 12.42 -1.18
N GLU A 6 -10.29 13.70 -0.85
CA GLU A 6 -9.34 14.72 -1.29
C GLU A 6 -8.21 14.79 -0.28
N LEU A 7 -6.97 14.60 -0.74
CA LEU A 7 -5.75 14.69 0.07
C LEU A 7 -4.85 15.77 -0.53
N ASN A 8 -4.31 16.63 0.32
CA ASN A 8 -3.25 17.56 -0.08
C ASN A 8 -1.90 16.83 -0.25
N GLU A 9 -0.88 17.53 -0.76
CA GLU A 9 0.43 16.91 -1.07
C GLU A 9 1.12 16.31 0.16
N VAL A 10 1.01 16.97 1.31
CA VAL A 10 1.60 16.52 2.59
C VAL A 10 0.87 15.28 3.11
N GLU A 11 -0.46 15.29 3.06
CA GLU A 11 -1.30 14.15 3.42
C GLU A 11 -1.02 12.95 2.51
N LEU A 12 -0.88 13.20 1.20
CA LEU A 12 -0.56 12.18 0.22
C LEU A 12 0.82 11.56 0.47
N GLN A 13 1.81 12.41 0.83
CA GLN A 13 3.14 11.94 1.21
C GLN A 13 3.07 11.06 2.47
N LEU A 14 2.38 11.52 3.50
CA LEU A 14 2.22 10.78 4.75
C LEU A 14 1.54 9.42 4.51
N VAL A 15 0.48 9.39 3.69
CA VAL A 15 -0.19 8.14 3.31
C VAL A 15 0.80 7.20 2.60
N GLY A 16 1.63 7.73 1.69
CA GLY A 16 2.69 6.96 1.04
C GLY A 16 3.68 6.35 2.04
N GLU A 17 4.17 7.14 2.99
CA GLU A 17 5.10 6.70 4.03
C GLU A 17 4.48 5.60 4.93
N LEU A 18 3.21 5.78 5.33
CA LEU A 18 2.48 4.80 6.12
C LEU A 18 2.30 3.47 5.38
N LEU A 19 1.99 3.52 4.08
CA LEU A 19 1.83 2.32 3.25
C LEU A 19 3.16 1.59 3.05
N GLU A 20 4.26 2.32 2.85
CA GLU A 20 5.61 1.75 2.73
C GLU A 20 6.04 1.05 4.02
N ARG A 21 5.76 1.66 5.19
CA ARG A 21 5.98 1.06 6.50
C ARG A 21 5.16 -0.21 6.69
N GLU A 22 3.86 -0.14 6.42
CA GLU A 22 2.94 -1.28 6.48
C GLU A 22 3.43 -2.43 5.59
N ARG A 23 3.90 -2.15 4.36
CA ARG A 23 4.47 -3.17 3.46
C ARG A 23 5.67 -3.88 4.09
N ALA A 24 6.55 -3.14 4.77
CA ALA A 24 7.72 -3.69 5.44
C ALA A 24 7.34 -4.56 6.65
N GLU A 25 6.39 -4.10 7.47
CA GLU A 25 5.88 -4.84 8.63
C GLU A 25 5.21 -6.16 8.20
N LEU A 26 4.35 -6.13 7.17
CA LEU A 26 3.69 -7.33 6.63
C LEU A 26 4.69 -8.37 6.10
N HIS A 27 5.80 -7.93 5.49
CA HIS A 27 6.83 -8.87 5.06
C HIS A 27 7.43 -9.63 6.26
N GLY A 28 7.69 -8.93 7.36
CA GLY A 28 8.12 -9.52 8.62
C GLY A 28 7.07 -10.48 9.18
N GLU A 29 5.81 -10.07 9.28
CA GLU A 29 4.73 -10.89 9.84
C GLU A 29 4.49 -12.18 9.04
N ILE A 30 4.52 -12.11 7.70
CA ILE A 30 4.37 -13.29 6.84
C ILE A 30 5.47 -14.31 7.12
N ARG A 31 6.71 -13.85 7.31
CA ARG A 31 7.86 -14.72 7.57
C ARG A 31 7.76 -15.41 8.93
N HIS A 32 7.23 -14.74 9.94
CA HIS A 32 7.13 -15.28 11.31
C HIS A 32 5.82 -16.05 11.58
N SER A 33 4.81 -15.92 10.71
CA SER A 33 3.52 -16.57 10.91
C SER A 33 3.57 -18.08 10.62
N ARG A 34 3.23 -18.87 11.63
CA ARG A 34 3.23 -20.35 11.56
C ARG A 34 1.97 -20.92 10.93
N LEU A 35 0.85 -20.21 11.00
CA LEU A 35 -0.45 -20.67 10.49
C LEU A 35 -0.64 -20.29 9.02
N SER A 36 -0.98 -21.25 8.17
CA SER A 36 -1.15 -21.01 6.72
C SER A 36 -2.23 -19.99 6.41
N ARG A 37 -3.38 -20.09 7.09
CA ARG A 37 -4.51 -19.16 6.95
C ARG A 37 -4.13 -17.73 7.28
N VAL A 38 -3.32 -17.54 8.33
CA VAL A 38 -2.84 -16.21 8.72
C VAL A 38 -1.85 -15.68 7.67
N ARG A 39 -0.94 -16.52 7.17
CA ARG A 39 -0.03 -16.12 6.08
C ARG A 39 -0.78 -15.70 4.82
N GLU A 40 -1.86 -16.38 4.48
CA GLU A 40 -2.69 -16.05 3.31
C GLU A 40 -3.36 -14.68 3.48
N GLN A 41 -3.99 -14.44 4.63
CA GLN A 41 -4.58 -13.13 4.96
C GLN A 41 -3.55 -11.99 4.92
N LEU A 42 -2.34 -12.24 5.45
CA LEU A 42 -1.26 -11.26 5.41
C LEU A 42 -0.76 -11.01 3.99
N ARG A 43 -0.71 -12.03 3.12
CA ARG A 43 -0.36 -11.86 1.69
C ARG A 43 -1.42 -11.08 0.94
N GLU A 44 -2.71 -11.34 1.19
CA GLU A 44 -3.81 -10.57 0.60
C GLU A 44 -3.77 -9.10 1.05
N ARG A 45 -3.49 -8.85 2.32
CA ARG A 45 -3.29 -7.49 2.84
C ARG A 45 -2.09 -6.83 2.17
N LYS A 46 -0.96 -7.53 2.06
CA LYS A 46 0.25 -7.04 1.39
C LYS A 46 0.00 -6.67 -0.06
N ALA A 47 -0.70 -7.53 -0.82
CA ALA A 47 -1.05 -7.26 -2.22
C ALA A 47 -1.92 -6.00 -2.37
N ARG A 48 -2.88 -5.78 -1.45
CA ARG A 48 -3.68 -4.54 -1.43
C ARG A 48 -2.84 -3.29 -1.16
N VAL A 49 -1.89 -3.37 -0.24
CA VAL A 49 -0.97 -2.27 0.07
C VAL A 49 -0.05 -1.96 -1.11
N GLU A 50 0.52 -2.98 -1.75
CA GLU A 50 1.35 -2.81 -2.95
C GLU A 50 0.57 -2.16 -4.09
N ALA A 51 -0.68 -2.59 -4.33
CA ALA A 51 -1.55 -1.96 -5.32
C ALA A 51 -1.87 -0.49 -5.01
N LEU A 52 -2.04 -0.13 -3.73
CA LEU A 52 -2.26 1.26 -3.33
C LEU A 52 -1.00 2.12 -3.55
N ILE A 53 0.18 1.61 -3.20
CA ILE A 53 1.45 2.30 -3.43
C ILE A 53 1.65 2.59 -4.92
N GLU A 54 1.45 1.60 -5.79
CA GLU A 54 1.57 1.77 -7.24
C GLU A 54 0.59 2.81 -7.78
N ARG A 55 -0.66 2.79 -7.30
CA ARG A 55 -1.63 3.84 -7.65
C ARG A 55 -1.18 5.23 -7.20
N LEU A 56 -0.65 5.38 -5.99
CA LEU A 56 -0.16 6.68 -5.50
C LEU A 56 1.05 7.17 -6.31
N ARG A 57 1.96 6.27 -6.70
CA ARG A 57 3.08 6.60 -7.59
C ARG A 57 2.60 7.10 -8.95
N SER A 58 1.61 6.42 -9.53
CA SER A 58 1.02 6.84 -10.82
C SER A 58 0.30 8.19 -10.78
N VAL A 59 -0.15 8.63 -9.60
CA VAL A 59 -0.73 9.97 -9.40
C VAL A 59 0.36 11.03 -9.23
N ARG A 60 1.49 10.66 -8.62
CA ARG A 60 2.64 11.57 -8.40
C ARG A 60 3.51 11.78 -9.64
N GLU A 61 3.61 10.79 -10.52
CA GLU A 61 4.24 10.98 -11.82
C GLU A 61 3.20 11.59 -12.77
N PRO A 62 3.28 12.90 -13.10
CA PRO A 62 2.55 13.37 -14.26
C PRO A 62 3.08 12.56 -15.44
N VAL A 63 2.19 11.96 -16.23
CA VAL A 63 2.48 11.31 -17.50
C VAL A 63 3.47 12.14 -18.31
N ALA A 64 4.76 11.86 -18.14
CA ALA A 64 5.82 12.35 -18.98
C ALA A 64 5.79 11.49 -20.25
N GLY A 65 4.82 11.77 -21.11
CA GLY A 65 4.75 11.15 -22.42
C GLY A 65 3.33 10.85 -22.91
N LYS A 66 2.69 11.84 -23.53
CA LYS A 66 2.60 11.93 -25.00
C LYS A 66 2.00 13.27 -25.43
#